data_AF-A0A518RAW7-F1
#
_entry.id   AF-A0A518RAW7-F1
#
_cell.length_a   1.000
_cell.length_b   1.000
_cell.length_c   1.000
_cell.angle_alpha   90.00
_cell.angle_beta   90.00
_cell.angle_gamma   90.00
#
_symmetry.space_group_name_H-M   'P 1'
#
loop_
_entity.id
_entity.type
_entity.pdbx_description
1 polymer ?
#
loop_
_entity_poly.entity_id
_entity_poly.type
_entity_poly.pdbx_seq_one_letter_code
_entity_poly.pdbx_strand_id
1 'polypeptide(L)' 'MQENRHGEAVESVPHARPKASGGTTTDRVLHKQTSVTPMKGHQIRASREEPQYIVTSDNGGKASYEPSALTKI' A
#
# COMPACT_ATOMS: atom_id res chain seq x y z
N MET A 1 15.91 9.22 -21.83
CA MET A 1 16.01 8.84 -20.40
C MET A 1 14.59 8.79 -19.85
N GLN A 2 14.03 7.61 -19.57
CA GLN A 2 12.73 7.50 -18.91
C GLN A 2 12.95 6.72 -17.61
N GLU A 3 13.40 7.43 -16.58
CA GLU A 3 13.47 6.88 -15.23
C GLU A 3 12.13 7.13 -14.54
N ASN A 4 11.12 6.39 -14.97
CA ASN A 4 9.80 6.40 -14.38
C ASN A 4 9.77 5.38 -13.22
N ARG A 5 10.65 5.54 -12.23
CA ARG A 5 10.64 4.75 -10.98
C ARG A 5 9.52 5.28 -10.06
N HIS A 6 8.26 5.04 -10.43
CA HIS A 6 7.08 5.57 -9.72
C HIS A 6 6.68 4.78 -8.45
N GLY A 7 7.40 3.72 -8.13
CA GLY A 7 7.23 2.98 -6.89
C GLY A 7 8.59 2.56 -6.32
N GLU A 8 8.80 2.84 -5.04
CA GLU A 8 9.88 2.24 -4.28
C GLU A 8 9.43 0.83 -3.90
N ALA A 9 10.18 -0.18 -4.35
CA ALA A 9 9.97 -1.55 -3.93
C ALA A 9 10.22 -1.60 -2.43
N VAL A 10 9.15 -1.75 -1.65
CA VAL A 10 9.30 -1.99 -0.22
C VAL A 10 9.38 -3.49 -0.01
N GLU A 11 10.22 -3.89 0.94
CA GLU A 11 10.23 -5.26 1.40
C GLU A 11 8.82 -5.68 1.79
N SER A 12 8.41 -6.91 1.45
CA SER A 12 7.06 -7.39 1.72
C SER A 12 6.84 -7.63 3.20
N VAL A 13 6.62 -6.55 3.94
CA VAL A 13 6.49 -6.56 5.39
C VAL A 13 5.04 -6.87 5.77
N PRO A 14 4.78 -7.88 6.63
CA PRO A 14 3.46 -8.14 7.17
C PRO A 14 3.02 -6.97 8.05
N HIS A 15 1.81 -6.48 7.80
CA HIS A 15 1.12 -5.48 8.60
C HIS A 15 -0.16 -6.10 9.12
N ALA A 16 -0.52 -5.76 10.34
CA ALA A 16 -1.74 -6.24 10.96
C ALA A 16 -2.76 -5.12 11.07
N ARG A 17 -3.98 -5.39 10.63
CA ARG A 17 -5.12 -4.50 10.85
C ARG A 17 -6.15 -5.16 11.76
N PRO A 18 -6.58 -4.50 12.85
CA PRO A 18 -7.65 -5.01 13.70
C PRO A 18 -8.97 -4.99 12.93
N LYS A 19 -9.71 -6.11 12.95
CA LYS A 19 -11.08 -6.21 12.46
C LYS A 19 -12.06 -5.94 13.59
N ALA A 20 -13.19 -5.31 13.28
CA ALA A 20 -14.27 -5.02 14.22
C ALA A 20 -14.84 -6.27 14.93
N SER A 21 -14.67 -7.46 14.37
CA SER A 21 -15.17 -8.75 14.91
C SER A 21 -14.21 -9.44 15.90
N GLY A 22 -13.11 -8.80 16.32
CA GLY A 22 -12.16 -9.37 17.30
C GLY A 22 -11.03 -10.22 16.69
N GLY A 23 -10.76 -10.09 15.39
CA GLY A 23 -9.65 -10.77 14.71
C GLY A 23 -8.65 -9.79 14.10
N THR A 24 -7.43 -10.24 13.83
CA THR A 24 -6.40 -9.45 13.14
C THR A 24 -6.28 -9.94 11.70
N THR A 25 -6.29 -9.03 10.72
CA THR A 25 -5.96 -9.39 9.32
C THR A 25 -4.51 -9.07 9.06
N THR A 26 -3.78 -10.05 8.53
CA THR A 26 -2.41 -9.85 8.08
C THR A 26 -2.45 -9.44 6.60
N ASP A 27 -2.18 -8.18 6.35
CA ASP A 27 -2.00 -7.63 5.01
C ASP A 27 -0.50 -7.52 4.72
N ARG A 28 -0.06 -7.81 3.50
CA ARG A 28 1.35 -7.65 3.10
C ARG A 28 1.50 -6.41 2.26
N VAL A 29 2.43 -5.54 2.63
CA VAL A 29 2.78 -4.40 1.79
C VAL A 29 3.54 -4.94 0.56
N LEU A 30 3.14 -4.54 -0.63
CA LEU A 30 3.80 -4.91 -1.87
C LEU A 30 4.87 -3.89 -2.26
N HIS A 31 4.51 -2.61 -2.30
CA HIS A 31 5.40 -1.51 -2.66
C HIS A 31 4.84 -0.17 -2.18
N LYS A 32 5.72 0.82 -2.08
CA LYS A 32 5.37 2.21 -1.77
C LYS A 32 5.30 3.01 -3.05
N GLN A 33 4.19 3.66 -3.27
CA GLN A 33 3.95 4.57 -4.37
C GLN A 33 4.20 5.99 -3.88
N THR A 34 5.02 6.75 -4.60
CA THR A 34 5.36 8.15 -4.31
C THR A 34 5.04 9.06 -5.50
N SER A 35 4.29 8.52 -6.46
CA SER A 35 3.87 9.20 -7.67
C SER A 35 2.47 8.78 -8.06
N VAL A 36 1.77 9.73 -8.64
CA VAL A 36 0.39 9.55 -9.07
C VAL A 36 0.31 8.43 -10.09
N THR A 37 -0.45 7.38 -9.78
CA THR A 37 -0.55 6.20 -10.65
C THR A 37 -1.99 5.99 -11.09
N PRO A 38 -2.23 5.83 -12.41
CA PRO A 38 -3.56 5.48 -12.91
C PRO A 38 -3.84 4.01 -12.56
N MET A 39 -4.79 3.77 -11.66
CA MET A 39 -5.39 2.44 -11.47
C MET A 39 -6.72 2.38 -12.21
N LYS A 40 -7.15 1.16 -12.57
CA LYS A 40 -8.38 0.93 -13.35
C LYS A 40 -9.59 1.46 -12.55
N GLY A 41 -10.16 2.57 -13.00
CA GLY A 41 -11.34 3.21 -12.40
C GLY A 41 -11.05 4.30 -11.35
N HIS A 42 -9.78 4.49 -10.93
CA HIS A 42 -9.41 5.58 -10.03
C HIS A 42 -7.92 5.92 -10.10
N GLN A 43 -7.58 7.19 -9.92
CA GLN A 43 -6.19 7.62 -9.81
C GLN A 43 -5.74 7.57 -8.36
N ILE A 44 -4.64 6.86 -8.07
CA ILE A 44 -4.03 6.91 -6.75
C ILE A 44 -3.15 8.17 -6.71
N ARG A 45 -3.58 9.15 -5.91
CA ARG A 45 -2.82 10.36 -5.65
C ARG A 45 -1.75 10.07 -4.60
N ALA A 46 -0.58 9.67 -5.07
CA ALA A 46 0.60 9.48 -4.24
C ALA A 46 1.68 10.49 -4.64
N SER A 47 2.41 10.97 -3.64
CA SER A 47 3.48 11.95 -3.79
C SER A 47 4.66 11.58 -2.90
N ARG A 48 5.80 12.26 -3.05
CA ARG A 48 6.93 12.08 -2.13
C ARG A 48 6.59 12.51 -0.70
N GLU A 49 5.76 13.53 -0.56
CA GLU A 49 5.26 14.06 0.72
C GLU A 49 4.14 13.18 1.29
N GLU A 50 3.26 12.70 0.42
CA GLU A 50 2.11 11.86 0.76
C GLU A 50 2.22 10.49 0.04
N PRO A 51 3.11 9.61 0.51
CA PRO A 51 3.26 8.30 -0.11
C PRO A 51 2.06 7.40 0.18
N GLN A 52 1.68 6.57 -0.78
CA GLN A 52 0.66 5.53 -0.63
C GLN A 52 1.31 4.15 -0.67
N TYR A 53 0.99 3.29 0.29
CA TYR A 53 1.45 1.92 0.35
C TYR A 53 0.41 0.99 -0.23
N ILE A 54 0.80 0.23 -1.24
CA ILE A 54 -0.07 -0.79 -1.83
C ILE A 54 0.07 -2.06 -1.01
N VAL A 55 -1.02 -2.50 -0.40
CA VAL A 55 -1.07 -3.75 0.36
C VAL A 55 -1.92 -4.78 -0.37
N THR A 56 -1.61 -6.04 -0.13
CA THR A 56 -2.41 -7.18 -0.58
C THR A 56 -2.87 -7.99 0.63
N SER A 57 -4.12 -8.38 0.61
CA SER A 57 -4.66 -9.36 1.56
C SER A 57 -4.50 -10.77 0.99
N ASP A 58 -4.56 -11.78 1.87
CA ASP A 58 -4.48 -13.19 1.48
C ASP A 58 -5.59 -13.61 0.50
N ASN A 59 -6.77 -13.00 0.61
CA ASN A 59 -7.90 -13.19 -0.30
C ASN A 59 -7.72 -12.54 -1.70
N GLY A 60 -6.53 -12.02 -2.02
CA GLY A 60 -6.22 -11.43 -3.33
C GLY A 60 -6.70 -9.98 -3.53
N GLY A 61 -7.28 -9.36 -2.50
CA GLY A 61 -7.65 -7.95 -2.52
C GLY A 61 -6.43 -7.04 -2.45
N LYS A 62 -6.37 -6.02 -3.32
CA LYS A 62 -5.34 -4.97 -3.27
C LYS A 62 -5.97 -3.66 -2.81
N ALA A 63 -5.30 -2.98 -1.90
CA ALA A 63 -5.73 -1.70 -1.37
C ALA A 63 -4.54 -0.76 -1.21
N SER A 64 -4.80 0.54 -1.19
CA SER A 64 -3.78 1.56 -0.95
C SER A 64 -4.06 2.27 0.37
N TYR A 65 -3.05 2.41 1.21
CA TYR A 65 -3.14 3.05 2.51
C TYR A 65 -2.00 4.03 2.72
N GLU A 66 -2.23 5.05 3.53
CA GLU A 66 -1.18 5.95 3.99
C GLU A 66 -0.24 5.22 4.97
N PRO A 67 1.05 5.60 5.06
CA PRO A 67 1.98 5.03 6.03
C PRO A 67 1.45 5.08 7.46
N SER A 68 0.85 6.20 7.83
CA SER A 68 0.31 6.43 9.17
C SER A 68 -0.87 5.51 9.51
N ALA A 69 -1.54 4.95 8.51
CA ALA A 69 -2.64 4.00 8.68
C ALA A 69 -2.16 2.54 8.78
N LEU A 70 -0.87 2.29 8.51
CA LEU A 70 -0.27 0.97 8.55
C LEU A 70 0.56 0.81 9.83
N THR A 71 0.23 -0.19 10.64
CA THR A 71 1.04 -0.58 11.81
C THR A 71 1.85 -1.81 11.46
N LYS A 72 3.18 -1.66 11.45
CA LYS A 72 4.10 -2.78 11.33
C LYS A 72 4.02 -3.59 12.63
N ILE A 73 3.82 -4.90 12.49
CA ILE A 73 3.91 -5.87 13.59
C ILE A 73 5.20 -6.65 13.54
#